data_AF-A0A2G1YRE1-F1
#
_entry.id   AF-A0A2G1YRE1-F1
#
_cell.length_a   1.000
_cell.length_b   1.000
_cell.length_c   1.000
_cell.angle_alpha   90.00
_cell.angle_beta   90.00
_cell.angle_gamma   90.00
#
_symmetry.space_group_name_H-M   'P 1'
#
loop_
_entity.id
_entity.type
_entity.pdbx_description
1 polymer ?
#
loop_
_entity_poly.entity_id
_entity_poly.type
_entity_poly.pdbx_seq_one_letter_code
_entity_poly.pdbx_strand_id
1 'polypeptide(L)' 'MNDTVEELESELQEVLLNIDNIAAKVVKKELDAYEGFMESEKWKNRVVEIGYALKEKGIDITTRTE' A
#
# COMPACT_ATOMS: atom_id res chain seq x y z
N MET A 1 -18.56 5.11 0.58
CA MET A 1 -18.71 3.78 1.20
C MET A 1 -18.30 3.94 2.64
N ASN A 2 -19.04 3.34 3.58
CA ASN A 2 -18.81 3.55 5.01
C ASN A 2 -17.94 2.40 5.54
N ASP A 3 -16.78 2.21 4.91
CA ASP A 3 -15.87 1.10 5.21
C ASP A 3 -15.45 1.20 6.68
N THR A 4 -15.37 0.07 7.36
CA THR A 4 -14.94 -0.01 8.76
C THR A 4 -13.44 0.23 8.86
N VAL A 5 -12.94 0.53 10.07
CA VAL A 5 -11.49 0.66 10.30
C VAL A 5 -10.78 -0.64 9.94
N GLU A 6 -11.30 -1.80 10.35
CA GLU A 6 -10.69 -3.11 10.10
C GLU A 6 -10.61 -3.44 8.60
N GLU A 7 -11.62 -3.09 7.81
CA GLU A 7 -11.61 -3.27 6.36
C GLU A 7 -10.52 -2.41 5.70
N LEU A 8 -10.42 -1.14 6.10
CA LEU A 8 -9.39 -0.22 5.58
C LEU A 8 -7.97 -0.66 5.98
N GLU A 9 -7.79 -1.19 7.19
CA GLU A 9 -6.50 -1.71 7.65
C GLU A 9 -6.11 -2.99 6.91
N SER A 10 -7.06 -3.90 6.73
CA SER A 10 -6.84 -5.15 5.97
C SER A 10 -6.47 -4.83 4.52
N GLU A 11 -7.18 -3.89 3.91
CA GLU A 11 -6.89 -3.44 2.55
C GLU A 11 -5.51 -2.76 2.48
N LEU A 12 -5.16 -1.91 3.44
CA LEU A 12 -3.83 -1.30 3.50
C LEU A 12 -2.73 -2.37 3.54
N GLN A 13 -2.89 -3.40 4.37
CA GLN A 13 -1.94 -4.52 4.44
C GLN A 13 -1.82 -5.27 3.11
N GLU A 14 -2.94 -5.53 2.44
CA GLU A 14 -2.92 -6.19 1.12
C GLU A 14 -2.19 -5.35 0.07
N VAL A 15 -2.43 -4.04 0.06
CA VAL A 15 -1.74 -3.11 -0.86
C VAL A 15 -0.24 -3.08 -0.59
N LEU A 16 0.17 -2.99 0.67
CA LEU A 16 1.59 -3.01 1.06
C LEU A 16 2.25 -4.34 0.69
N LEU A 17 1.58 -5.47 0.92
CA LEU A 17 2.09 -6.79 0.55
C LEU A 17 2.26 -6.95 -0.97
N ASN A 18 1.37 -6.34 -1.77
CA ASN A 18 1.54 -6.30 -3.22
C ASN A 18 2.78 -5.49 -3.65
N ILE A 19 3.06 -4.36 -2.98
CA ILE A 19 4.26 -3.57 -3.21
C ILE A 19 5.52 -4.38 -2.85
N ASP A 20 5.51 -5.06 -1.70
CA ASP A 20 6.62 -5.92 -1.27
C ASP A 20 6.86 -7.08 -2.23
N ASN A 21 5.79 -7.68 -2.77
CA ASN A 21 5.89 -8.72 -3.78
C ASN A 21 6.54 -8.21 -5.07
N ILE A 22 6.25 -6.98 -5.50
CA ILE A 22 6.91 -6.34 -6.64
C ILE A 22 8.40 -6.15 -6.34
N ALA A 23 8.74 -5.61 -5.17
CA ALA A 23 10.12 -5.43 -4.75
C ALA A 23 10.89 -6.78 -4.73
N ALA A 24 10.26 -7.85 -4.23
CA ALA A 24 10.82 -9.19 -4.23
C ALA A 24 11.10 -9.72 -5.65
N LYS A 25 10.21 -9.46 -6.62
CA LYS A 25 10.41 -9.82 -8.03
C LYS A 25 11.60 -9.08 -8.65
N VAL A 26 11.78 -7.79 -8.32
CA VAL A 26 12.95 -7.01 -8.76
C VAL A 26 14.25 -7.59 -8.18
N VAL A 27 14.28 -7.92 -6.88
CA VAL A 27 15.44 -8.55 -6.23
C VAL A 27 15.78 -9.91 -6.85
N LYS A 28 14.76 -10.70 -7.20
CA LYS A 28 14.91 -11.99 -7.90
C LYS A 28 15.27 -11.85 -9.38
N LYS A 29 15.33 -10.62 -9.92
CA LYS A 29 15.56 -10.31 -11.34
C LYS A 29 14.47 -10.88 -12.27
N GLU A 30 13.25 -11.05 -11.75
CA GLU A 30 12.06 -11.42 -12.51
C GLU A 30 11.39 -10.19 -13.15
N LEU A 31 11.63 -9.01 -12.59
CA LEU A 31 11.29 -7.70 -13.15
C LEU A 31 12.53 -6.82 -13.17
N ASP A 32 12.67 -5.95 -14.17
CA ASP A 32 13.68 -4.90 -14.10
C ASP A 32 13.27 -3.80 -13.10
N ALA A 33 14.24 -2.98 -12.68
CA ALA A 33 14.01 -1.96 -11.66
C ALA A 33 13.01 -0.87 -12.11
N TYR A 34 13.00 -0.53 -13.39
CA TYR A 34 12.06 0.44 -13.97
C TYR A 34 10.66 -0.17 -14.07
N GLU A 35 10.53 -1.41 -14.53
CA GLU A 35 9.26 -2.14 -14.54
C GLU A 35 8.68 -2.26 -13.12
N GLY A 36 9.50 -2.67 -12.15
CA GLY A 36 9.09 -2.73 -10.74
C GLY A 36 8.63 -1.39 -10.19
N PHE A 37 9.33 -0.31 -10.52
CA PHE A 37 8.92 1.04 -10.15
C PHE A 37 7.55 1.41 -10.74
N MET A 38 7.35 1.19 -12.03
CA MET A 38 6.09 1.48 -12.72
C MET A 38 4.92 0.66 -12.19
N GLU A 39 5.13 -0.61 -11.86
CA GLU A 39 4.11 -1.46 -11.22
C GLU A 39 3.79 -0.99 -9.80
N SER A 40 4.79 -0.54 -9.03
CA SER A 40 4.58 -0.03 -7.67
C SER A 40 3.78 1.29 -7.63
N GLU A 41 3.98 2.17 -8.61
CA GLU A 41 3.26 3.46 -8.70
C GLU A 41 1.74 3.27 -8.85
N LYS A 42 1.28 2.12 -9.36
CA LYS A 42 -0.17 1.81 -9.45
C LYS A 42 -0.84 1.74 -8.07
N TRP A 43 -0.08 1.36 -7.04
CA TRP A 43 -0.59 1.16 -5.68
C TRP A 43 -0.55 2.42 -4.82
N LYS A 44 0.29 3.39 -5.19
CA LYS A 44 0.49 4.65 -4.45
C LYS A 44 -0.80 5.41 -4.22
N ASN A 45 -1.64 5.57 -5.25
CA ASN A 45 -2.91 6.28 -5.11
C ASN A 45 -3.82 5.56 -4.11
N ARG A 46 -3.82 4.23 -4.12
CA ARG A 46 -4.64 3.44 -3.20
C ARG A 46 -4.19 3.59 -1.74
N VAL A 47 -2.88 3.58 -1.48
CA VAL A 47 -2.32 3.84 -0.14
C VAL A 47 -2.77 5.21 0.37
N VAL A 48 -2.72 6.24 -0.49
CA VAL A 48 -3.13 7.61 -0.14
C VAL A 48 -4.63 7.69 0.17
N GLU A 49 -5.47 7.07 -0.65
CA GLU A 49 -6.92 7.01 -0.44
C GLU A 49 -7.28 6.34 0.88
N ILE A 50 -6.69 5.18 1.16
CA ILE A 50 -6.91 4.45 2.42
C ILE A 50 -6.40 5.27 3.61
N GLY A 51 -5.24 5.94 3.47
CA GLY A 51 -4.69 6.82 4.48
C GLY A 51 -5.63 7.98 4.83
N TYR A 52 -6.27 8.60 3.84
CA TYR A 52 -7.29 9.63 4.09
C TYR A 52 -8.51 9.06 4.80
N ALA A 53 -9.03 7.92 4.35
CA ALA A 53 -10.19 7.28 4.97
C ALA A 53 -9.93 6.87 6.43
N LEU A 54 -8.73 6.39 6.75
CA LEU A 54 -8.31 6.09 8.12
C LEU A 54 -8.14 7.37 8.96
N LYS A 55 -7.61 8.44 8.36
CA LYS A 55 -7.43 9.74 9.03
C LYS A 55 -8.76 10.38 9.41
N GLU A 56 -9.78 10.27 8.57
CA GLU A 56 -11.15 10.70 8.89
C GLU A 56 -11.73 9.94 10.10
N LYS A 57 -11.25 8.72 10.36
CA LYS A 57 -11.61 7.88 11.51
C LYS A 57 -10.67 8.05 12.71
N GLY A 58 -9.71 8.99 12.64
CA GLY A 58 -8.79 9.32 13.73
C GLY A 58 -7.50 8.49 13.76
N ILE A 59 -7.19 7.74 12.70
CA ILE A 59 -5.98 6.91 12.58
C ILE A 59 -5.02 7.54 11.58
N ASP A 60 -3.83 7.97 12.02
CA ASP A 60 -2.80 8.49 11.14
C ASP A 60 -1.72 7.44 10.83
N ILE A 61 -1.77 6.90 9.61
CA ILE A 61 -0.85 5.85 9.17
C ILE A 61 0.60 6.31 9.02
N THR A 62 0.85 7.63 8.93
CA THR A 62 2.22 8.17 8.78
C THR A 62 2.99 8.19 10.10
N THR A 63 2.27 8.08 11.21
CA THR A 63 2.84 8.03 12.57
C THR A 63 3.05 6.61 13.08
N ARG A 64 2.65 5.60 12.29
CA ARG A 64 2.88 4.20 12.61
C ARG A 64 4.37 3.89 12.44
N THR A 65 5.05 3.76 13.56
CA THR A 65 6.34 3.08 13.63
C THR A 65 6.05 1.59 13.77
N GLU A 66 6.35 0.81 12.75
CA GLU A 66 6.56 -0.64 12.91
C GLU A 66 7.80 -0.92 13.77
#